data_AF-A0AAU2UH62-F1
#
_entry.id   AF-A0AAU2UH62-F1
#
_cell.length_a   1.000
_cell.length_b   1.000
_cell.length_c   1.000
_cell.angle_alpha   90.00
_cell.angle_beta   90.00
_cell.angle_gamma   90.00
#
_symmetry.space_group_name_H-M   'P 1'
#
loop_
_entity.id
_entity.type
_entity.pdbx_description
1 polymer ?
#
loop_
_entity_poly.entity_id
_entity_poly.type
_entity_poly.pdbx_seq_one_letter_code
_entity_poly.pdbx_strand_id
1 'polypeptide(L)'
;MNKPLRRIAIFCGILILALLVRTNYLQYVRADELNSRDENRRVRIERYAHERGNIIVDGNPVTGSVETKGSDFKYKRVWKNGPMWAPVTGYSSQAFDASQLESLEDGILTGNDDQLFFDRTLSMFTNDKQQGGNVVTTLNGAAQKAAFKGLGSKKGAVAALDPQTGAILALVSTPSYDPSVFAGNSDKDSKARQQLLKDKDKPMLNRALRETYPPGSTFKVVTAAAALENGLYQGIDDKTNSPLPWRLPLTTGNLANEGNIPCENATLREALRWSCNTVFGKISDDLGNQKMIDEAGKFGFNKEIFTPVRADASVYPKDNRPQNAMAGIGQASNRATPLQMAMVAAAVANDGKLMQPYMVAERQAPNLDAIYTHEKEQFSQPLSGENAQKLQQMMETVVKNGTGTNALIDGVTVGGKTGTAQHGLNNSENPYAWFISYAKTDSGSPVAVAVVVEDSQANRDDISGGGLAAPIARDVMKAVIDSKK
;
A
#
# COMPACT_ATOMS: atom_id res chain seq x y z
N MET A 1 5.43 28.79 -72.15
CA MET A 1 4.55 29.33 -71.09
C MET A 1 4.77 30.83 -70.96
N ASN A 2 3.71 31.64 -71.02
CA ASN A 2 3.84 33.12 -70.97
C ASN A 2 4.42 33.55 -69.61
N LYS A 3 5.36 34.52 -69.56
CA LYS A 3 6.04 34.96 -68.32
C LYS A 3 5.08 35.29 -67.16
N PRO A 4 3.91 35.93 -67.39
CA PRO A 4 2.92 36.18 -66.34
C PRO A 4 2.35 34.89 -65.75
N LEU A 5 1.97 33.92 -66.60
CA LEU A 5 1.47 32.61 -66.18
C LEU A 5 2.50 31.83 -65.35
N ARG A 6 3.79 31.90 -65.71
CA ARG A 6 4.86 31.26 -64.91
C ARG A 6 4.99 31.87 -63.52
N ARG A 7 4.89 33.20 -63.39
CA ARG A 7 4.96 33.90 -62.09
C ARG A 7 3.77 33.55 -61.21
N ILE A 8 2.57 33.49 -61.78
CA ILE A 8 1.36 33.07 -61.06
C ILE A 8 1.50 31.62 -60.58
N ALA A 9 1.93 30.69 -61.45
CA ALA A 9 2.12 29.29 -61.08
C ALA A 9 3.15 29.12 -59.95
N ILE A 10 4.28 29.83 -60.01
CA ILE A 10 5.30 29.82 -58.95
C ILE A 10 4.71 30.37 -57.63
N PHE A 11 3.99 31.49 -57.69
CA PHE A 11 3.37 32.09 -56.52
C PHE A 11 2.35 31.14 -55.87
N CYS A 12 1.47 30.53 -56.66
CA CYS A 12 0.53 29.51 -56.18
C CYS A 12 1.26 28.29 -55.59
N GLY A 13 2.35 27.84 -56.21
CA GLY A 13 3.18 26.75 -55.70
C GLY A 13 3.79 27.06 -54.33
N ILE A 14 4.27 28.29 -54.13
CA ILE A 14 4.78 28.75 -52.82
C ILE A 14 3.66 28.77 -51.77
N LEU A 15 2.46 29.22 -52.12
CA LEU A 15 1.32 29.22 -51.18
C LEU A 15 0.91 27.78 -50.78
N ILE A 16 0.89 26.85 -51.73
CA ILE A 16 0.62 25.43 -51.45
C ILE A 16 1.72 24.85 -50.56
N LEU A 17 2.99 25.12 -50.86
CA LEU A 17 4.11 24.66 -50.02
C LEU A 17 4.00 25.22 -48.60
N ALA A 18 3.67 26.51 -48.44
CA ALA A 18 3.47 27.13 -47.14
C ALA A 18 2.32 26.48 -46.37
N LEU A 19 1.22 26.13 -47.04
CA LEU A 19 0.12 25.37 -46.43
C LEU A 19 0.57 23.97 -46.01
N LEU A 20 1.30 23.24 -46.85
CA LEU A 20 1.83 21.91 -46.53
C LEU A 20 2.77 21.94 -45.32
N VAL A 21 3.69 22.92 -45.27
CA VAL A 21 4.59 23.14 -44.13
C VAL A 21 3.77 23.45 -42.88
N ARG A 22 2.76 24.34 -42.98
CA ARG A 22 1.91 24.69 -41.83
C ARG A 22 1.12 23.49 -41.32
N THR A 23 0.58 22.66 -42.20
CA THR A 23 -0.16 21.44 -41.85
C THR A 23 0.75 20.45 -41.14
N ASN A 24 1.95 20.18 -41.65
CA ASN A 24 2.91 19.29 -41.00
C ASN A 24 3.37 19.84 -39.64
N TYR A 25 3.60 21.15 -39.53
CA TYR A 25 3.94 21.79 -38.26
C TYR A 25 2.83 21.60 -37.21
N LEU A 26 1.56 21.72 -37.60
CA LEU A 26 0.43 21.46 -36.71
C LEU A 26 0.27 19.98 -36.37
N GLN A 27 0.50 19.07 -37.32
CA GLN A 27 0.30 17.63 -37.18
C GLN A 27 1.43 16.89 -36.45
N TYR A 28 2.65 17.42 -36.46
CA TYR A 28 3.80 16.77 -35.83
C TYR A 28 4.43 17.61 -34.72
N VAL A 29 4.63 18.91 -34.93
CA VAL A 29 5.35 19.76 -33.95
C VAL A 29 4.43 20.26 -32.85
N ARG A 30 3.18 20.63 -33.18
CA ARG A 30 2.19 21.10 -32.20
C ARG A 30 1.11 20.07 -31.84
N ALA A 31 1.23 18.82 -32.31
CA ALA A 31 0.21 17.81 -32.05
C ALA A 31 0.02 17.57 -30.55
N ASP A 32 1.10 17.35 -29.81
CA ASP A 32 1.02 17.10 -28.37
C ASP A 32 0.39 18.27 -27.62
N GLU A 33 0.81 19.50 -27.91
CA GLU A 33 0.26 20.73 -27.30
C GLU A 33 -1.22 20.92 -27.62
N LEU A 34 -1.67 20.58 -28.83
CA LEU A 34 -3.08 20.70 -29.23
C LEU A 34 -3.94 19.56 -28.67
N ASN A 35 -3.37 18.37 -28.49
CA ASN A 35 -4.04 17.22 -27.91
C ASN A 35 -4.17 17.33 -26.39
N SER A 36 -3.19 17.94 -25.71
CA SER A 36 -3.18 18.12 -24.26
C SER A 36 -4.04 19.28 -23.76
N ARG A 37 -4.70 20.03 -24.66
CA ARG A 37 -5.58 21.15 -24.30
C ARG A 37 -6.91 20.67 -23.76
N ASP A 38 -7.35 21.25 -22.64
CA ASP A 38 -8.63 20.93 -22.00
C ASP A 38 -9.83 21.22 -22.91
N GLU A 39 -9.71 22.18 -23.83
CA GLU A 39 -10.77 22.51 -24.80
C GLU A 39 -10.90 21.47 -25.91
N ASN A 40 -9.89 20.58 -26.08
CA ASN A 40 -9.91 19.56 -27.12
C ASN A 40 -10.78 18.37 -26.72
N ARG A 41 -12.09 18.57 -26.82
CA ARG A 41 -13.11 17.57 -26.50
C ARG A 41 -12.99 16.29 -27.33
N ARG A 42 -12.32 16.32 -28.49
CA ARG A 42 -12.15 15.13 -29.36
C ARG A 42 -11.32 14.05 -28.67
N VAL A 43 -10.27 14.43 -27.96
CA VAL A 43 -9.41 13.49 -27.21
C VAL A 43 -10.22 12.78 -26.13
N ARG A 44 -11.09 13.51 -25.43
CA ARG A 44 -12.00 12.92 -24.43
C ARG A 44 -13.09 12.06 -25.06
N ILE A 45 -13.68 12.47 -26.18
CA ILE A 45 -14.66 11.66 -26.91
C ILE A 45 -14.03 10.34 -27.32
N GLU A 46 -12.84 10.37 -27.92
CA GLU A 46 -12.10 9.19 -28.34
C GLU A 46 -11.78 8.26 -27.17
N ARG A 47 -11.28 8.81 -26.06
CA ARG A 47 -10.99 8.05 -24.83
C ARG A 47 -12.20 7.25 -24.32
N TYR A 48 -13.42 7.72 -24.53
CA TYR A 48 -14.66 7.05 -24.12
C TYR A 48 -15.45 6.45 -25.29
N ALA A 49 -14.90 6.43 -26.50
CA ALA A 49 -15.54 5.84 -27.69
C ALA A 49 -15.47 4.31 -27.69
N HIS A 50 -14.46 3.76 -27.00
CA HIS A 50 -14.17 2.34 -26.92
C HIS A 50 -14.20 1.82 -25.48
N GLU A 51 -14.31 0.51 -25.34
CA GLU A 51 -14.19 -0.13 -24.02
C GLU A 51 -12.76 0.02 -23.52
N ARG A 52 -12.65 0.50 -22.28
CA ARG A 52 -11.40 0.58 -21.56
C ARG A 52 -11.02 -0.83 -21.12
N GLY A 53 -9.76 -1.22 -21.29
CA GLY A 53 -9.27 -2.51 -20.83
C GLY A 53 -9.38 -2.67 -19.31
N ASN A 54 -9.19 -3.88 -18.81
CA ASN A 54 -9.59 -4.23 -17.44
C ASN A 54 -8.40 -4.34 -16.48
N ILE A 55 -8.66 -4.01 -15.21
CA ILE A 55 -7.81 -4.41 -14.10
C ILE A 55 -8.24 -5.81 -13.67
N ILE A 56 -7.28 -6.74 -13.66
CA ILE A 56 -7.49 -8.17 -13.44
C ILE A 56 -6.94 -8.56 -12.06
N VAL A 57 -7.73 -9.35 -11.33
CA VAL A 57 -7.37 -9.96 -10.05
C VAL A 57 -7.70 -11.45 -10.13
N ASP A 58 -6.74 -12.32 -9.83
CA ASP A 58 -6.89 -13.79 -9.95
C ASP A 58 -7.52 -14.21 -11.30
N GLY A 59 -7.04 -13.65 -12.41
CA GLY A 59 -7.54 -13.94 -13.75
C GLY A 59 -8.95 -13.39 -14.07
N ASN A 60 -9.58 -12.65 -13.15
CA ASN A 60 -10.92 -12.12 -13.33
C ASN A 60 -10.93 -10.58 -13.39
N PRO A 61 -11.68 -9.96 -14.30
CA PRO A 61 -11.82 -8.51 -14.34
C PRO A 61 -12.61 -8.00 -13.12
N VAL A 62 -12.04 -7.04 -12.39
CA VAL A 62 -12.71 -6.32 -11.29
C VAL A 62 -13.25 -4.95 -11.71
N THR A 63 -12.86 -4.50 -12.90
CA THR A 63 -13.38 -3.33 -13.59
C THR A 63 -14.08 -3.73 -14.88
N GLY A 64 -14.83 -2.81 -15.47
CA GLY A 64 -15.42 -2.97 -16.80
C GLY A 64 -15.93 -1.65 -17.36
N SER A 65 -16.49 -1.69 -18.56
CA SER A 65 -17.12 -0.53 -19.20
C SER A 65 -18.59 -0.84 -19.53
N VAL A 66 -19.45 0.17 -19.41
CA VAL A 66 -20.86 0.09 -19.82
C VAL A 66 -21.24 1.29 -20.67
N GLU A 67 -22.15 1.09 -21.62
CA GLU A 67 -22.63 2.18 -22.46
C GLU A 67 -23.41 3.22 -21.65
N THR A 68 -23.23 4.49 -22.00
CA THR A 68 -24.01 5.60 -21.46
C THR A 68 -24.99 6.13 -22.50
N LYS A 69 -26.08 6.74 -22.03
CA LYS A 69 -27.06 7.42 -22.87
C LYS A 69 -26.99 8.92 -22.59
N GLY A 70 -27.15 9.74 -23.62
CA GLY A 70 -27.30 11.19 -23.47
C GLY A 70 -26.01 11.99 -23.31
N SER A 71 -24.86 11.42 -23.69
CA SER A 71 -23.60 12.18 -23.82
C SER A 71 -22.80 11.68 -25.02
N ASP A 72 -21.84 12.48 -25.49
CA ASP A 72 -20.90 12.06 -26.55
C ASP A 72 -19.86 11.03 -26.06
N PHE A 73 -19.86 10.69 -24.78
CA PHE A 73 -18.99 9.67 -24.20
C PHE A 73 -19.71 8.32 -24.18
N LYS A 74 -19.40 7.47 -25.15
CA LYS A 74 -20.11 6.21 -25.36
C LYS A 74 -20.04 5.29 -24.14
N TYR A 75 -18.87 5.13 -23.52
CA TYR A 75 -18.66 4.24 -22.38
C TYR A 75 -18.31 4.99 -21.10
N LYS A 76 -18.76 4.47 -19.96
CA LYS A 76 -18.25 4.83 -18.62
C LYS A 76 -17.72 3.60 -17.89
N ARG A 77 -16.83 3.84 -16.93
CA ARG A 77 -16.21 2.80 -16.11
C ARG A 77 -17.16 2.27 -15.03
N VAL A 78 -17.07 1.00 -14.70
CA VAL A 78 -17.78 0.32 -13.59
C VAL A 78 -16.84 -0.62 -12.84
N TRP A 79 -17.14 -0.89 -11.56
CA TRP A 79 -16.35 -1.77 -10.70
C TRP A 79 -17.23 -2.85 -10.08
N LYS A 80 -16.79 -4.11 -10.18
CA LYS A 80 -17.42 -5.24 -9.47
C LYS A 80 -16.96 -5.22 -8.03
N ASN A 81 -17.88 -5.09 -7.08
CA ASN A 81 -17.57 -4.87 -5.65
C ASN A 81 -16.67 -3.64 -5.43
N GLY A 82 -16.99 -2.51 -6.08
CA GLY A 82 -16.18 -1.28 -6.09
C GLY A 82 -15.54 -0.87 -4.75
N PRO A 83 -16.27 -0.84 -3.62
CA PRO A 83 -15.69 -0.47 -2.32
C PRO A 83 -14.50 -1.34 -1.89
N MET A 84 -14.48 -2.61 -2.28
CA MET A 84 -13.39 -3.53 -1.91
C MET A 84 -12.10 -3.22 -2.68
N TRP A 85 -12.20 -2.65 -3.88
CA TRP A 85 -11.09 -2.46 -4.81
C TRP A 85 -10.63 -1.02 -4.96
N ALA A 86 -11.48 -0.05 -4.62
CA ALA A 86 -11.22 1.38 -4.79
C ALA A 86 -9.87 1.87 -4.21
N PRO A 87 -9.33 1.33 -3.08
CA PRO A 87 -7.99 1.72 -2.62
C PRO A 87 -6.87 1.40 -3.61
N VAL A 88 -7.04 0.35 -4.43
CA VAL A 88 -6.06 -0.13 -5.42
C VAL A 88 -6.40 0.38 -6.81
N THR A 89 -7.62 0.13 -7.29
CA THR A 89 -8.03 0.54 -8.64
C THR A 89 -8.08 2.06 -8.75
N GLY A 90 -8.48 2.76 -7.69
CA GLY A 90 -8.88 4.15 -7.78
C GLY A 90 -10.17 4.27 -8.57
N TYR A 91 -10.26 5.32 -9.38
CA TYR A 91 -11.42 5.59 -10.23
C TYR A 91 -10.98 6.08 -11.61
N SER A 92 -11.86 5.98 -12.59
CA SER A 92 -11.79 6.68 -13.88
C SER A 92 -13.17 7.29 -14.14
N SER A 93 -13.24 8.62 -14.20
CA SER A 93 -14.49 9.37 -14.32
C SER A 93 -14.45 10.28 -15.54
N GLN A 94 -15.56 10.28 -16.29
CA GLN A 94 -15.75 11.17 -17.43
C GLN A 94 -15.68 12.66 -17.02
N ALA A 95 -15.98 13.00 -15.76
CA ALA A 95 -15.96 14.37 -15.26
C ALA A 95 -14.77 14.70 -14.33
N PHE A 96 -14.15 13.71 -13.68
CA PHE A 96 -13.20 13.95 -12.57
C PHE A 96 -11.82 13.29 -12.77
N ASP A 97 -11.47 12.94 -14.00
CA ASP A 97 -10.23 12.25 -14.36
C ASP A 97 -10.09 10.87 -13.67
N ALA A 98 -8.88 10.36 -13.52
CA ALA A 98 -8.57 9.07 -12.91
C ALA A 98 -7.67 9.17 -11.67
N SER A 99 -7.54 8.09 -10.92
CA SER A 99 -6.61 7.98 -9.79
C SER A 99 -6.06 6.55 -9.62
N GLN A 100 -5.00 6.39 -8.82
CA GLN A 100 -4.34 5.11 -8.55
C GLN A 100 -4.00 4.34 -9.83
N LEU A 101 -4.22 3.01 -9.89
CA LEU A 101 -3.91 2.22 -11.08
C LEU A 101 -4.69 2.68 -12.32
N GLU A 102 -5.93 3.15 -12.18
CA GLU A 102 -6.68 3.70 -13.31
C GLU A 102 -5.99 4.94 -13.92
N SER A 103 -5.23 5.72 -13.15
CA SER A 103 -4.47 6.86 -13.68
C SER A 103 -3.08 6.45 -14.15
N LEU A 104 -2.38 5.63 -13.36
CA LEU A 104 -1.00 5.22 -13.65
C LEU A 104 -0.91 4.35 -14.91
N GLU A 105 -1.92 3.52 -15.15
CA GLU A 105 -1.97 2.60 -16.29
C GLU A 105 -2.91 3.09 -17.39
N ASP A 106 -3.19 4.40 -17.45
CA ASP A 106 -4.16 4.97 -18.38
C ASP A 106 -3.80 4.72 -19.85
N GLY A 107 -2.52 4.79 -20.20
CA GLY A 107 -2.04 4.51 -21.55
C GLY A 107 -2.40 3.09 -22.00
N ILE A 108 -2.10 2.09 -21.16
CA ILE A 108 -2.39 0.68 -21.42
C ILE A 108 -3.91 0.47 -21.49
N LEU A 109 -4.64 0.92 -20.48
CA LEU A 109 -6.08 0.72 -20.35
C LEU A 109 -6.89 1.44 -21.44
N THR A 110 -6.38 2.52 -22.05
CA THR A 110 -7.00 3.20 -23.21
C THR A 110 -6.52 2.69 -24.56
N GLY A 111 -5.43 1.91 -24.61
CA GLY A 111 -4.83 1.46 -25.87
C GLY A 111 -3.94 2.51 -26.56
N ASN A 112 -3.56 3.57 -25.83
CA ASN A 112 -2.76 4.67 -26.37
C ASN A 112 -1.27 4.58 -26.01
N ASP A 113 -0.88 3.60 -25.18
CA ASP A 113 0.53 3.36 -24.84
C ASP A 113 1.37 3.04 -26.08
N ASP A 114 2.64 3.45 -26.06
CA ASP A 114 3.59 3.14 -27.14
C ASP A 114 3.88 1.65 -27.23
N GLN A 115 3.78 0.92 -26.11
CA GLN A 115 3.90 -0.55 -26.08
C GLN A 115 2.80 -1.24 -26.92
N LEU A 116 1.70 -0.55 -27.21
CA LEU A 116 0.57 -1.06 -28.01
C LEU A 116 0.59 -0.54 -29.46
N PHE A 117 1.69 0.08 -29.91
CA PHE A 117 1.78 0.70 -31.24
C PHE A 117 1.48 -0.30 -32.38
N PHE A 118 2.02 -1.52 -32.30
CA PHE A 118 1.80 -2.55 -33.32
C PHE A 118 0.34 -2.99 -33.38
N ASP A 119 -0.29 -3.23 -32.23
CA ASP A 119 -1.70 -3.61 -32.15
C ASP A 119 -2.59 -2.50 -32.71
N ARG A 120 -2.35 -1.25 -32.28
CA ARG A 120 -3.10 -0.08 -32.79
C ARG A 120 -2.96 0.06 -34.30
N THR A 121 -1.76 -0.14 -34.82
CA THR A 121 -1.49 -0.07 -36.27
C THR A 121 -2.22 -1.20 -37.01
N LEU A 122 -2.16 -2.42 -36.51
CA LEU A 122 -2.86 -3.56 -37.11
C LEU A 122 -4.38 -3.35 -37.11
N SER A 123 -4.98 -2.93 -36.00
CA SER A 123 -6.41 -2.64 -35.91
C SER A 123 -6.86 -1.56 -36.92
N MET A 124 -6.03 -0.55 -37.17
CA MET A 124 -6.31 0.46 -38.21
C MET A 124 -6.33 -0.15 -39.62
N PHE A 125 -5.47 -1.13 -39.91
CA PHE A 125 -5.44 -1.81 -41.21
C PHE A 125 -6.55 -2.86 -41.37
N THR A 126 -6.92 -3.56 -40.30
CA THR A 126 -7.97 -4.59 -40.31
C THR A 126 -9.38 -4.01 -40.11
N ASN A 127 -9.49 -2.71 -39.79
CA ASN A 127 -10.73 -2.03 -39.42
C ASN A 127 -11.40 -2.65 -38.17
N ASP A 128 -10.60 -3.28 -37.31
CA ASP A 128 -11.03 -3.72 -35.99
C ASP A 128 -11.15 -2.53 -35.03
N LYS A 129 -12.04 -2.64 -34.05
CA LYS A 129 -12.21 -1.57 -33.06
C LYS A 129 -10.98 -1.54 -32.16
N GLN A 130 -10.36 -0.36 -32.02
CA GLN A 130 -9.30 -0.14 -31.03
C GLN A 130 -9.84 -0.52 -29.63
N GLN A 131 -9.04 -1.29 -28.88
CA GLN A 131 -9.35 -1.74 -27.52
C GLN A 131 -8.17 -1.46 -26.60
N GLY A 132 -8.46 -1.20 -25.33
CA GLY A 132 -7.43 -1.08 -24.31
C GLY A 132 -6.85 -2.44 -23.89
N GLY A 133 -5.59 -2.43 -23.46
CA GLY A 133 -4.94 -3.58 -22.83
C GLY A 133 -5.38 -3.77 -21.37
N ASN A 134 -5.01 -4.89 -20.77
CA ASN A 134 -5.34 -5.20 -19.38
C ASN A 134 -4.15 -4.97 -18.44
N VAL A 135 -4.46 -4.76 -17.16
CA VAL A 135 -3.47 -4.65 -16.07
C VAL A 135 -3.74 -5.79 -15.09
N VAL A 136 -2.85 -6.76 -15.04
CA VAL A 136 -2.93 -7.88 -14.11
C VAL A 136 -2.24 -7.49 -12.82
N THR A 137 -2.98 -7.56 -11.72
CA THR A 137 -2.47 -7.20 -10.40
C THR A 137 -1.91 -8.41 -9.65
N THR A 138 -1.14 -8.14 -8.60
CA THR A 138 -0.68 -9.16 -7.64
C THR A 138 -1.72 -9.53 -6.59
N LEU A 139 -2.87 -8.86 -6.58
CA LEU A 139 -3.87 -8.99 -5.52
C LEU A 139 -4.43 -10.40 -5.50
N ASN A 140 -4.74 -10.87 -4.29
CA ASN A 140 -5.47 -12.11 -4.05
C ASN A 140 -6.89 -11.77 -3.60
N GLY A 141 -7.88 -12.22 -4.38
CA GLY A 141 -9.30 -11.93 -4.17
C GLY A 141 -9.83 -12.44 -2.84
N ALA A 142 -9.37 -13.61 -2.39
CA ALA A 142 -9.77 -14.17 -1.11
C ALA A 142 -9.20 -13.34 0.07
N ALA A 143 -7.93 -12.96 -0.01
CA ALA A 143 -7.25 -12.14 0.99
C ALA A 143 -7.86 -10.73 1.09
N GLN A 144 -8.09 -10.07 -0.05
CA GLN A 144 -8.75 -8.76 -0.09
C GLN A 144 -10.15 -8.82 0.54
N LYS A 145 -10.93 -9.85 0.21
CA LYS A 145 -12.28 -10.05 0.76
C LYS A 145 -12.25 -10.33 2.26
N ALA A 146 -11.31 -11.16 2.74
CA ALA A 146 -11.12 -11.43 4.16
C ALA A 146 -10.78 -10.16 4.94
N ALA A 147 -9.84 -9.36 4.43
CA ALA A 147 -9.46 -8.08 5.01
C ALA A 147 -10.64 -7.08 5.05
N PHE A 148 -11.35 -6.91 3.94
CA PHE A 148 -12.48 -5.98 3.83
C PHE A 148 -13.64 -6.38 4.75
N LYS A 149 -13.98 -7.67 4.80
CA LYS A 149 -15.01 -8.19 5.71
C LYS A 149 -14.58 -8.07 7.18
N GLY A 150 -13.32 -8.34 7.48
CA GLY A 150 -12.77 -8.28 8.83
C GLY A 150 -12.82 -6.87 9.43
N LEU A 151 -12.49 -5.86 8.63
CA LEU A 151 -12.66 -4.46 9.02
C LEU A 151 -14.14 -4.07 9.12
N GLY A 152 -14.97 -4.48 8.15
CA GLY A 152 -16.40 -4.21 8.14
C GLY A 152 -16.69 -2.70 8.16
N SER A 153 -17.45 -2.23 9.15
CA SER A 153 -17.76 -0.81 9.34
C SER A 153 -16.67 -0.04 10.11
N LYS A 154 -15.67 -0.72 10.68
CA LYS A 154 -14.62 -0.07 11.46
C LYS A 154 -13.72 0.72 10.52
N LYS A 155 -13.27 1.89 10.95
CA LYS A 155 -12.27 2.68 10.24
C LYS A 155 -10.91 2.01 10.42
N GLY A 156 -10.11 1.93 9.36
CA GLY A 156 -8.81 1.25 9.43
C GLY A 156 -8.28 0.80 8.08
N ALA A 157 -7.26 -0.04 8.13
CA ALA A 157 -6.61 -0.55 6.92
C ALA A 157 -5.92 -1.90 7.16
N VAL A 158 -5.76 -2.64 6.06
CA VAL A 158 -4.97 -3.87 6.00
C VAL A 158 -4.03 -3.79 4.80
N ALA A 159 -2.77 -4.13 5.01
CA ALA A 159 -1.81 -4.42 3.94
C ALA A 159 -1.30 -5.86 4.11
N ALA A 160 -1.30 -6.63 3.04
CA ALA A 160 -0.72 -7.97 3.01
C ALA A 160 0.26 -8.09 1.82
N LEU A 161 1.42 -8.67 2.09
CA LEU A 161 2.52 -8.85 1.15
C LEU A 161 2.88 -10.33 1.06
N ASP A 162 3.32 -10.79 -0.11
CA ASP A 162 4.13 -12.00 -0.23
C ASP A 162 5.59 -11.66 0.15
N PRO A 163 6.12 -12.18 1.27
CA PRO A 163 7.47 -11.86 1.74
C PRO A 163 8.59 -12.15 0.74
N GLN A 164 8.44 -13.17 -0.10
CA GLN A 164 9.50 -13.66 -0.99
C GLN A 164 9.63 -12.84 -2.28
N THR A 165 8.57 -12.10 -2.64
CA THR A 165 8.50 -11.37 -3.91
C THR A 165 8.27 -9.88 -3.73
N GLY A 166 7.62 -9.46 -2.64
CA GLY A 166 7.13 -8.09 -2.48
C GLY A 166 5.73 -7.88 -3.09
N ALA A 167 5.10 -8.92 -3.66
CA ALA A 167 3.78 -8.81 -4.25
C ALA A 167 2.75 -8.34 -3.21
N ILE A 168 2.01 -7.27 -3.49
CA ILE A 168 0.92 -6.82 -2.62
C ILE A 168 -0.29 -7.74 -2.87
N LEU A 169 -0.61 -8.57 -1.87
CA LEU A 169 -1.70 -9.54 -1.93
C LEU A 169 -3.04 -8.94 -1.52
N ALA A 170 -3.04 -7.99 -0.58
CA ALA A 170 -4.22 -7.24 -0.20
C ALA A 170 -3.84 -5.82 0.23
N LEU A 171 -4.69 -4.85 -0.13
CA LEU A 171 -4.55 -3.45 0.26
C LEU A 171 -5.94 -2.85 0.45
N VAL A 172 -6.39 -2.83 1.71
CA VAL A 172 -7.75 -2.45 2.09
C VAL A 172 -7.71 -1.20 2.95
N SER A 173 -8.68 -0.31 2.71
CA SER A 173 -8.98 0.86 3.53
C SER A 173 -10.47 0.89 3.80
N THR A 174 -10.88 1.16 5.04
CA THR A 174 -12.27 1.36 5.43
C THR A 174 -12.44 2.65 6.25
N PRO A 175 -13.58 3.36 6.13
CA PRO A 175 -14.61 3.17 5.11
C PRO A 175 -14.06 3.41 3.69
N SER A 176 -14.70 2.80 2.70
CA SER A 176 -14.37 2.90 1.28
C SER A 176 -15.58 3.39 0.49
N TYR A 177 -15.49 3.45 -0.84
CA TYR A 177 -16.52 3.96 -1.72
C TYR A 177 -16.62 3.14 -3.02
N ASP A 178 -17.79 3.09 -3.64
CA ASP A 178 -17.95 2.53 -4.98
C ASP A 178 -17.63 3.60 -6.02
N PRO A 179 -16.57 3.47 -6.83
CA PRO A 179 -16.24 4.48 -7.84
C PRO A 179 -17.30 4.60 -8.94
N SER A 180 -18.13 3.57 -9.14
CA SER A 180 -19.18 3.54 -10.18
C SER A 180 -20.24 4.62 -10.00
N VAL A 181 -20.39 5.17 -8.79
CA VAL A 181 -21.43 6.17 -8.46
C VAL A 181 -21.15 7.56 -9.02
N PHE A 182 -19.91 7.84 -9.43
CA PHE A 182 -19.50 9.12 -10.03
C PHE A 182 -18.62 8.97 -11.30
N ALA A 183 -18.65 7.79 -11.93
CA ALA A 183 -17.83 7.51 -13.11
C ALA A 183 -18.33 8.23 -14.38
N GLY A 184 -19.58 8.69 -14.40
CA GLY A 184 -20.15 9.46 -15.51
C GLY A 184 -19.83 10.96 -15.43
N ASN A 185 -20.57 11.74 -16.20
CA ASN A 185 -20.43 13.20 -16.29
C ASN A 185 -21.71 13.98 -15.96
N SER A 186 -22.69 13.36 -15.29
CA SER A 186 -23.96 14.01 -14.96
C SER A 186 -23.90 14.84 -13.68
N ASP A 187 -24.93 15.65 -13.44
CA ASP A 187 -25.13 16.34 -12.16
C ASP A 187 -25.22 15.38 -10.98
N LYS A 188 -25.73 14.15 -11.20
CA LYS A 188 -25.78 13.11 -10.18
C LYS A 188 -24.38 12.64 -9.80
N ASP A 189 -23.51 12.42 -10.79
CA ASP A 189 -22.10 12.04 -10.57
C ASP A 189 -21.39 13.14 -9.77
N SER A 190 -21.62 14.41 -10.13
CA SER A 190 -21.07 15.57 -9.42
C SER A 190 -21.51 15.64 -7.96
N LYS A 191 -22.80 15.43 -7.67
CA LYS A 191 -23.33 15.41 -6.30
C LYS A 191 -22.75 14.24 -5.49
N ALA A 192 -22.69 13.04 -6.08
CA ALA A 192 -22.14 11.85 -5.43
C ALA A 192 -20.65 12.05 -5.08
N ARG A 193 -19.86 12.62 -6.00
CA ARG A 193 -18.46 12.96 -5.73
C ARG A 193 -18.31 13.99 -4.62
N GLN A 194 -19.10 15.06 -4.63
CA GLN A 194 -19.05 16.08 -3.57
C GLN A 194 -19.42 15.52 -2.19
N GLN A 195 -20.35 14.56 -2.11
CA GLN A 195 -20.68 13.89 -0.84
C GLN A 195 -19.47 13.14 -0.28
N LEU A 196 -18.78 12.35 -1.12
CA LEU A 196 -17.57 11.62 -0.70
C LEU A 196 -16.44 12.55 -0.25
N LEU A 197 -16.28 13.71 -0.89
CA LEU A 197 -15.25 14.69 -0.51
C LEU A 197 -15.58 15.45 0.78
N LYS A 198 -16.86 15.61 1.11
CA LYS A 198 -17.33 16.29 2.34
C LYS A 198 -17.50 15.33 3.52
N ASP A 199 -17.39 14.03 3.28
CA ASP A 199 -17.53 13.01 4.30
C ASP A 199 -16.39 13.12 5.33
N LYS A 200 -16.76 13.23 6.61
CA LYS A 200 -15.83 13.37 7.73
C LYS A 200 -14.96 12.14 7.92
N ASP A 201 -15.45 10.97 7.53
CA ASP A 201 -14.73 9.70 7.62
C ASP A 201 -13.81 9.45 6.43
N LYS A 202 -13.71 10.39 5.48
CA LYS A 202 -12.75 10.37 4.36
C LYS A 202 -12.70 8.99 3.66
N PRO A 203 -13.80 8.50 3.10
CA PRO A 203 -13.84 7.18 2.46
C PRO A 203 -12.91 7.05 1.25
N MET A 204 -12.52 8.19 0.66
CA MET A 204 -11.60 8.27 -0.47
C MET A 204 -10.12 8.17 -0.08
N LEU A 205 -9.80 8.24 1.22
CA LEU A 205 -8.43 8.13 1.72
C LEU A 205 -7.98 6.67 1.69
N ASN A 206 -6.89 6.38 0.97
CA ASN A 206 -6.22 5.09 1.07
C ASN A 206 -5.35 5.07 2.33
N ARG A 207 -5.93 4.68 3.47
CA ARG A 207 -5.26 4.61 4.77
C ARG A 207 -4.06 3.66 4.80
N ALA A 208 -4.08 2.62 3.97
CA ALA A 208 -2.98 1.67 3.90
C ALA A 208 -1.68 2.29 3.35
N LEU A 209 -1.80 3.36 2.54
CA LEU A 209 -0.67 4.05 1.89
C LEU A 209 -0.46 5.49 2.36
N ARG A 210 -1.52 6.20 2.76
CA ARG A 210 -1.53 7.67 2.92
C ARG A 210 -1.78 8.15 4.35
N GLU A 211 -2.20 7.27 5.25
CA GLU A 211 -2.36 7.63 6.65
C GLU A 211 -1.22 7.03 7.44
N THR A 212 -0.66 7.81 8.36
CA THR A 212 0.42 7.37 9.23
C THR A 212 -0.05 7.39 10.67
N TYR A 213 0.18 6.30 11.38
CA TYR A 213 -0.23 6.15 12.77
C TYR A 213 0.99 5.88 13.63
N PRO A 214 0.96 6.20 14.94
CA PRO A 214 1.96 5.65 15.84
C PRO A 214 1.87 4.12 15.79
N PRO A 215 2.96 3.40 15.45
CA PRO A 215 2.94 1.93 15.33
C PRO A 215 2.81 1.24 16.69
N GLY A 216 3.09 1.95 17.79
CA GLY A 216 3.09 1.42 19.14
C GLY A 216 3.96 0.17 19.26
N SER A 217 3.51 -0.80 20.05
CA SER A 217 4.32 -1.99 20.36
C SER A 217 4.66 -2.88 19.15
N THR A 218 4.08 -2.68 17.97
CA THR A 218 4.54 -3.37 16.75
C THR A 218 5.94 -2.92 16.34
N PHE A 219 6.33 -1.68 16.64
CA PHE A 219 7.67 -1.16 16.35
C PHE A 219 8.77 -1.81 17.18
N LYS A 220 8.43 -2.46 18.30
CA LYS A 220 9.39 -3.24 19.11
C LYS A 220 10.06 -4.35 18.31
N VAL A 221 9.46 -4.79 17.20
CA VAL A 221 10.09 -5.71 16.26
C VAL A 221 11.31 -5.07 15.58
N VAL A 222 11.22 -3.80 15.16
CA VAL A 222 12.35 -3.03 14.62
C VAL A 222 13.40 -2.77 15.71
N THR A 223 12.96 -2.45 16.93
CA THR A 223 13.88 -2.26 18.07
C THR A 223 14.60 -3.55 18.47
N ALA A 224 13.93 -4.71 18.40
CA ALA A 224 14.56 -6.01 18.59
C ALA A 224 15.59 -6.31 17.48
N ALA A 225 15.23 -6.03 16.22
CA ALA A 225 16.15 -6.15 15.10
C ALA A 225 17.42 -5.30 15.30
N ALA A 226 17.24 -4.03 15.68
CA ALA A 226 18.36 -3.12 15.95
C ALA A 226 19.28 -3.64 17.06
N ALA A 227 18.71 -4.22 18.12
CA ALA A 227 19.48 -4.77 19.23
C ALA A 227 20.33 -5.98 18.81
N LEU A 228 19.77 -6.88 18.00
CA LEU A 228 20.46 -8.07 17.50
C LEU A 228 21.54 -7.70 16.46
N GLU A 229 21.21 -6.84 15.48
CA GLU A 229 22.13 -6.45 14.41
C GLU A 229 23.30 -5.58 14.90
N ASN A 230 23.11 -4.84 16.00
CA ASN A 230 24.18 -4.06 16.62
C ASN A 230 24.91 -4.81 17.74
N GLY A 231 24.63 -6.12 17.92
CA GLY A 231 25.31 -6.97 18.89
C GLY A 231 25.08 -6.60 20.36
N LEU A 232 24.01 -5.86 20.67
CA LEU A 232 23.64 -5.53 22.05
C LEU A 232 23.27 -6.79 22.83
N TYR A 233 22.64 -7.76 22.15
CA TYR A 233 22.38 -9.10 22.65
C TYR A 233 22.79 -10.13 21.59
N GLN A 234 23.37 -11.25 22.03
CA GLN A 234 23.81 -12.32 21.13
C GLN A 234 22.71 -13.39 20.99
N GLY A 235 21.98 -13.65 22.08
CA GLY A 235 20.87 -14.58 22.16
C GLY A 235 19.55 -13.91 22.53
N ILE A 236 18.43 -14.50 22.09
CA ILE A 236 17.09 -14.02 22.43
C ILE A 236 16.67 -14.38 23.87
N ASP A 237 17.41 -15.28 24.51
CA ASP A 237 17.23 -15.67 25.91
C ASP A 237 18.23 -14.97 26.86
N ASP A 238 19.01 -14.02 26.33
CA ASP A 238 19.90 -13.17 27.12
C ASP A 238 19.08 -12.24 28.03
N LYS A 239 19.56 -12.07 29.26
CA LYS A 239 18.99 -11.17 30.25
C LYS A 239 19.26 -9.71 29.85
N THR A 240 18.21 -8.90 29.83
CA THR A 240 18.29 -7.52 29.32
C THR A 240 18.81 -6.49 30.33
N ASN A 241 19.04 -6.90 31.58
CA ASN A 241 19.45 -6.01 32.69
C ASN A 241 18.53 -4.77 32.81
N SER A 242 17.23 -4.97 32.55
CA SER A 242 16.21 -3.93 32.59
C SER A 242 15.56 -3.90 33.98
N PRO A 243 15.72 -2.83 34.78
CA PRO A 243 15.04 -2.72 36.06
C PRO A 243 13.53 -2.48 35.89
N LEU A 244 12.75 -2.76 36.92
CA LEU A 244 11.34 -2.43 37.01
C LEU A 244 11.06 -1.80 38.39
N PRO A 245 10.74 -0.50 38.48
CA PRO A 245 10.54 0.45 37.38
C PRO A 245 11.84 0.83 36.65
N TRP A 246 11.72 1.21 35.38
CA TRP A 246 12.80 1.88 34.64
C TRP A 246 12.46 3.36 34.47
N ARG A 247 13.36 4.23 34.92
CA ARG A 247 13.21 5.69 34.85
C ARG A 247 13.57 6.18 33.44
N LEU A 248 12.70 6.99 32.84
CA LEU A 248 13.00 7.63 31.56
C LEU A 248 14.22 8.56 31.72
N PRO A 249 15.24 8.45 30.86
CA PRO A 249 16.45 9.26 30.93
C PRO A 249 16.15 10.76 30.99
N LEU A 250 16.92 11.52 31.77
CA LEU A 250 16.75 12.99 31.85
C LEU A 250 15.35 13.47 32.32
N THR A 251 14.51 12.59 32.84
CA THR A 251 13.20 12.94 33.42
C THR A 251 13.12 12.51 34.88
N THR A 252 12.05 12.86 35.59
CA THR A 252 11.71 12.32 36.92
C THR A 252 10.71 11.16 36.87
N GLY A 253 10.16 10.85 35.68
CA GLY A 253 9.11 9.85 35.50
C GLY A 253 9.63 8.47 35.11
N ASN A 254 8.84 7.44 35.43
CA ASN A 254 9.09 6.06 35.00
C ASN A 254 8.35 5.77 33.69
N LEU A 255 8.94 4.93 32.84
CA LEU A 255 8.22 4.38 31.70
C LEU A 255 7.27 3.28 32.21
N ALA A 256 5.97 3.45 31.98
CA ALA A 256 4.96 2.48 32.39
C ALA A 256 4.88 1.30 31.41
N ASN A 257 4.65 0.10 31.97
CA ASN A 257 4.21 -1.07 31.22
C ASN A 257 2.68 -1.12 31.18
N GLU A 258 2.12 -1.81 30.18
CA GLU A 258 0.69 -2.08 30.11
C GLU A 258 0.36 -3.24 31.07
N GLY A 259 -0.17 -2.90 32.24
CA GLY A 259 -0.48 -3.86 33.30
C GLY A 259 0.74 -4.33 34.12
N ASN A 260 0.48 -5.24 35.06
CA ASN A 260 1.50 -5.83 35.91
C ASN A 260 2.10 -7.08 35.24
N ILE A 261 3.22 -6.90 34.53
CA ILE A 261 3.85 -7.93 33.71
C ILE A 261 5.32 -8.15 34.11
N PRO A 262 5.86 -9.38 33.96
CA PRO A 262 7.17 -9.77 34.48
C PRO A 262 8.32 -9.23 33.59
N CYS A 263 8.53 -7.91 33.61
CA CYS A 263 9.51 -7.23 32.78
C CYS A 263 10.85 -6.97 33.46
N GLU A 264 10.95 -7.18 34.77
CA GLU A 264 12.22 -7.06 35.50
C GLU A 264 13.21 -8.11 34.99
N ASN A 265 14.32 -7.63 34.44
CA ASN A 265 15.37 -8.46 33.86
C ASN A 265 14.82 -9.60 32.98
N ALA A 266 13.77 -9.31 32.20
CA ALA A 266 13.22 -10.25 31.24
C ALA A 266 14.26 -10.55 30.16
N THR A 267 14.17 -11.73 29.55
CA THR A 267 14.93 -12.01 28.33
C THR A 267 14.35 -11.23 27.16
N LEU A 268 15.09 -11.10 26.06
CA LEU A 268 14.58 -10.40 24.87
C LEU A 268 13.30 -11.07 24.32
N ARG A 269 13.26 -12.41 24.31
CA ARG A 269 12.08 -13.22 23.96
C ARG A 269 10.89 -12.93 24.85
N GLU A 270 11.10 -12.95 26.17
CA GLU A 270 10.07 -12.70 27.18
C GLU A 270 9.55 -11.26 27.13
N ALA A 271 10.46 -10.31 26.93
CA ALA A 271 10.12 -8.92 26.77
C ALA A 271 9.24 -8.69 25.54
N LEU A 272 9.50 -9.37 24.41
CA LEU A 272 8.63 -9.26 23.23
C LEU A 272 7.28 -9.96 23.46
N ARG A 273 7.30 -11.16 24.08
CA ARG A 273 6.10 -11.94 24.45
C ARG A 273 5.09 -11.13 25.24
N TRP A 274 5.55 -10.48 26.32
CA TRP A 274 4.74 -9.66 27.21
C TRP A 274 4.67 -8.19 26.81
N SER A 275 5.37 -7.81 25.73
CA SER A 275 5.39 -6.44 25.23
C SER A 275 5.91 -5.41 26.25
N CYS A 276 7.00 -5.71 26.96
CA CYS A 276 7.60 -4.86 27.98
C CYS A 276 8.08 -3.50 27.44
N ASN A 277 7.37 -2.40 27.74
CA ASN A 277 7.78 -1.04 27.40
C ASN A 277 9.12 -0.68 28.04
N THR A 278 9.31 -1.01 29.33
CA THR A 278 10.55 -0.69 30.07
C THR A 278 11.79 -1.28 29.39
N VAL A 279 11.71 -2.53 28.93
CA VAL A 279 12.82 -3.21 28.24
C VAL A 279 13.10 -2.55 26.89
N PHE A 280 12.10 -2.40 26.02
CA PHE A 280 12.33 -1.87 24.67
C PHE A 280 12.65 -0.38 24.64
N GLY A 281 12.09 0.39 25.58
CA GLY A 281 12.48 1.79 25.77
C GLY A 281 13.94 1.92 26.19
N LYS A 282 14.39 1.06 27.12
CA LYS A 282 15.80 0.98 27.52
C LYS A 282 16.71 0.54 26.37
N ILE A 283 16.33 -0.49 25.60
CA ILE A 283 17.09 -0.94 24.42
C ILE A 283 17.30 0.20 23.43
N SER A 284 16.25 0.96 23.12
CA SER A 284 16.34 2.10 22.21
C SER A 284 17.20 3.24 22.78
N ASP A 285 17.26 3.38 24.11
CA ASP A 285 18.15 4.32 24.79
C ASP A 285 19.63 3.87 24.74
N ASP A 286 19.89 2.60 25.06
CA ASP A 286 21.23 2.00 25.08
C ASP A 286 21.88 2.01 23.68
N LEU A 287 21.09 1.73 22.63
CA LEU A 287 21.56 1.82 21.24
C LEU A 287 21.83 3.26 20.79
N GLY A 288 21.09 4.21 21.34
CA GLY A 288 21.08 5.60 20.89
C GLY A 288 20.32 5.80 19.57
N ASN A 289 19.93 7.04 19.32
CA ASN A 289 18.98 7.36 18.25
C ASN A 289 19.53 7.06 16.83
N GLN A 290 20.82 7.23 16.60
CA GLN A 290 21.40 7.03 15.26
C GLN A 290 21.29 5.58 14.79
N LYS A 291 21.65 4.61 15.63
CA LYS A 291 21.52 3.18 15.30
C LYS A 291 20.08 2.77 15.04
N MET A 292 19.13 3.37 15.78
CA MET A 292 17.71 3.15 15.57
C MET A 292 17.21 3.76 14.24
N ILE A 293 17.67 4.96 13.88
CA ILE A 293 17.37 5.58 12.57
C ILE A 293 17.92 4.72 11.45
N ASP A 294 19.17 4.26 11.56
CA ASP A 294 19.84 3.47 10.54
C ASP A 294 19.10 2.13 10.33
N GLU A 295 18.75 1.44 11.42
CA GLU A 295 18.02 0.18 11.34
C GLU A 295 16.59 0.38 10.80
N ALA A 296 15.84 1.36 11.31
CA ALA A 296 14.51 1.67 10.78
C ALA A 296 14.57 2.03 9.28
N GLY A 297 15.62 2.73 8.85
CA GLY A 297 15.90 3.06 7.46
C GLY A 297 16.10 1.83 6.58
N LYS A 298 16.72 0.76 7.08
CA LYS A 298 16.81 -0.53 6.36
C LYS A 298 15.45 -1.21 6.21
N PHE A 299 14.49 -0.94 7.09
CA PHE A 299 13.11 -1.41 6.90
C PHE A 299 12.30 -0.52 5.93
N GLY A 300 12.80 0.65 5.54
CA GLY A 300 12.14 1.59 4.63
C GLY A 300 11.61 2.87 5.29
N PHE A 301 11.75 3.03 6.61
CA PHE A 301 11.40 4.29 7.28
C PHE A 301 12.26 5.45 6.76
N ASN A 302 11.72 6.66 6.88
CA ASN A 302 12.29 7.94 6.44
C ASN A 302 12.50 8.04 4.93
N LYS A 303 11.85 7.18 4.14
CA LYS A 303 11.85 7.18 2.67
C LYS A 303 10.43 7.00 2.15
N GLU A 304 10.15 7.56 0.97
CA GLU A 304 8.94 7.23 0.24
C GLU A 304 9.07 5.84 -0.39
N ILE A 305 7.98 5.08 -0.39
CA ILE A 305 7.94 3.73 -0.98
C ILE A 305 7.00 3.77 -2.20
N PHE A 306 7.47 3.29 -3.35
CA PHE A 306 6.69 3.25 -4.59
C PHE A 306 6.21 1.84 -4.89
N THR A 307 4.90 1.65 -5.07
CA THR A 307 4.30 0.31 -5.15
C THR A 307 3.53 -0.07 -6.41
N PRO A 308 2.95 0.82 -7.22
CA PRO A 308 3.52 1.90 -8.03
C PRO A 308 2.84 3.24 -7.71
N VAL A 309 1.87 3.19 -6.79
CA VAL A 309 1.32 4.33 -6.09
C VAL A 309 2.31 4.66 -4.97
N ARG A 310 2.71 5.92 -4.89
CA ARG A 310 3.55 6.42 -3.78
C ARG A 310 2.84 6.17 -2.44
N ALA A 311 3.49 5.52 -1.49
CA ALA A 311 3.09 5.53 -0.09
C ALA A 311 3.76 6.71 0.61
N ASP A 312 3.06 7.29 1.59
CA ASP A 312 3.64 8.35 2.41
C ASP A 312 4.79 7.78 3.25
N ALA A 313 5.84 8.57 3.42
CA ALA A 313 7.01 8.15 4.17
C ALA A 313 6.63 7.90 5.63
N SER A 314 6.88 6.68 6.09
CA SER A 314 6.85 6.40 7.53
C SER A 314 8.06 7.04 8.19
N VAL A 315 7.92 7.55 9.41
CA VAL A 315 8.92 8.36 10.09
C VAL A 315 9.40 7.67 11.35
N TYR A 316 10.71 7.44 11.44
CA TYR A 316 11.38 7.26 12.72
C TYR A 316 12.07 8.58 13.08
N PRO A 317 11.76 9.19 14.25
CA PRO A 317 12.10 10.57 14.50
C PRO A 317 13.58 10.79 14.80
N LYS A 318 14.05 12.01 14.52
CA LYS A 318 15.41 12.46 14.87
C LYS A 318 15.55 12.89 16.34
N ASP A 319 14.44 12.93 17.08
CA ASP A 319 14.39 13.30 18.49
C ASP A 319 15.25 12.35 19.34
N ASN A 320 16.13 12.90 20.18
CA ASN A 320 17.04 12.11 21.02
C ASN A 320 16.47 11.92 22.44
N ARG A 321 17.31 11.67 23.45
CA ARG A 321 16.90 11.43 24.84
C ARG A 321 16.07 12.58 25.41
N PRO A 322 14.94 12.30 26.11
CA PRO A 322 14.32 10.98 26.34
C PRO A 322 13.44 10.42 25.22
N GLN A 323 13.08 11.22 24.22
CA GLN A 323 12.08 10.87 23.21
C GLN A 323 12.46 9.64 22.38
N ASN A 324 13.75 9.35 22.16
CA ASN A 324 14.19 8.13 21.49
C ASN A 324 13.67 6.85 22.19
N ALA A 325 13.63 6.82 23.53
CA ALA A 325 13.09 5.67 24.27
C ALA A 325 11.60 5.46 23.98
N MET A 326 10.82 6.55 23.85
CA MET A 326 9.41 6.49 23.46
C MET A 326 9.25 6.10 21.98
N ALA A 327 10.10 6.65 21.10
CA ALA A 327 10.10 6.29 19.68
C ALA A 327 10.42 4.81 19.46
N GLY A 328 11.33 4.23 20.26
CA GLY A 328 11.68 2.80 20.25
C GLY A 328 10.58 1.85 20.70
N ILE A 329 9.51 2.35 21.33
CA ILE A 329 8.28 1.58 21.59
C ILE A 329 7.14 1.97 20.65
N GLY A 330 7.44 2.73 19.58
CA GLY A 330 6.47 3.15 18.56
C GLY A 330 5.58 4.33 18.96
N GLN A 331 6.01 5.14 19.94
CA GLN A 331 5.29 6.30 20.45
C GLN A 331 6.01 7.63 20.07
N ALA A 332 5.62 8.74 20.71
CA ALA A 332 6.11 10.09 20.43
C ALA A 332 5.87 10.50 18.96
N SER A 333 6.94 10.81 18.22
CA SER A 333 6.88 11.25 16.82
C SER A 333 7.05 10.09 15.81
N ASN A 334 7.15 8.83 16.27
CA ASN A 334 7.23 7.66 15.39
C ASN A 334 5.88 7.44 14.67
N ARG A 335 5.89 7.36 13.34
CA ARG A 335 4.69 7.23 12.51
C ARG A 335 4.91 6.20 11.42
N ALA A 336 3.95 5.33 11.18
CA ALA A 336 4.05 4.29 10.16
C ALA A 336 2.74 4.13 9.38
N THR A 337 2.85 3.88 8.08
CA THR A 337 1.73 3.39 7.27
C THR A 337 1.51 1.89 7.53
N PRO A 338 0.29 1.37 7.32
CA PRO A 338 0.04 -0.08 7.34
C PRO A 338 0.92 -0.86 6.37
N LEU A 339 1.15 -0.32 5.16
CA LEU A 339 2.10 -0.93 4.23
C LEU A 339 3.51 -1.06 4.83
N GLN A 340 4.04 0.01 5.45
CA GLN A 340 5.38 -0.03 6.05
C GLN A 340 5.47 -1.08 7.16
N MET A 341 4.43 -1.22 7.98
CA MET A 341 4.41 -2.23 9.03
C MET A 341 4.25 -3.66 8.49
N ALA A 342 3.59 -3.83 7.33
CA ALA A 342 3.58 -5.11 6.62
C ALA A 342 4.96 -5.44 6.05
N MET A 343 5.70 -4.44 5.55
CA MET A 343 7.09 -4.60 5.11
C MET A 343 8.02 -5.06 6.24
N VAL A 344 7.83 -4.54 7.47
CA VAL A 344 8.57 -5.01 8.66
C VAL A 344 8.33 -6.51 8.88
N ALA A 345 7.07 -6.95 8.90
CA ALA A 345 6.75 -8.36 9.06
C ALA A 345 7.27 -9.22 7.88
N ALA A 346 7.20 -8.71 6.65
CA ALA A 346 7.69 -9.39 5.45
C ALA A 346 9.20 -9.63 5.51
N ALA A 347 9.98 -8.63 5.90
CA ALA A 347 11.43 -8.77 6.02
C ALA A 347 11.82 -9.81 7.07
N VAL A 348 11.15 -9.82 8.23
CA VAL A 348 11.38 -10.86 9.26
C VAL A 348 11.02 -12.25 8.72
N ALA A 349 9.91 -12.37 7.99
CA ALA A 349 9.42 -13.64 7.44
C ALA A 349 10.26 -14.17 6.26
N ASN A 350 11.06 -13.31 5.61
CA ASN A 350 11.88 -13.61 4.45
C ASN A 350 13.39 -13.61 4.79
N ASP A 351 13.72 -14.16 5.96
CA ASP A 351 15.10 -14.31 6.45
C ASP A 351 15.93 -13.02 6.38
N GLY A 352 15.29 -11.90 6.67
CA GLY A 352 15.90 -10.59 6.78
C GLY A 352 15.95 -9.80 5.47
N LYS A 353 15.54 -10.36 4.34
CA LYS A 353 15.47 -9.67 3.06
C LYS A 353 14.14 -8.95 2.91
N LEU A 354 14.19 -7.65 2.62
CA LEU A 354 13.00 -6.86 2.29
C LEU A 354 12.90 -6.69 0.77
N MET A 355 11.84 -7.23 0.19
CA MET A 355 11.54 -7.08 -1.24
C MET A 355 10.84 -5.75 -1.54
N GLN A 356 11.05 -5.20 -2.73
CA GLN A 356 10.35 -4.01 -3.20
C GLN A 356 8.87 -4.33 -3.38
N PRO A 357 7.95 -3.65 -2.68
CA PRO A 357 6.54 -3.93 -2.82
C PRO A 357 6.01 -3.50 -4.20
N TYR A 358 5.18 -4.34 -4.84
CA TYR A 358 4.60 -4.06 -6.15
C TYR A 358 3.13 -4.53 -6.28
N MET A 359 2.30 -3.85 -7.08
CA MET A 359 0.89 -4.22 -7.33
C MET A 359 0.58 -4.69 -8.75
N VAL A 360 1.41 -4.33 -9.74
CA VAL A 360 1.20 -4.68 -11.15
C VAL A 360 2.13 -5.84 -11.49
N ALA A 361 1.55 -7.03 -11.69
CA ALA A 361 2.29 -8.23 -12.05
C ALA A 361 2.58 -8.26 -13.56
N GLU A 362 1.60 -7.87 -14.37
CA GLU A 362 1.70 -7.95 -15.83
C GLU A 362 0.84 -6.85 -16.49
N ARG A 363 1.27 -6.38 -17.67
CA ARG A 363 0.42 -5.64 -18.60
C ARG A 363 0.19 -6.51 -19.83
N GLN A 364 -1.04 -6.53 -20.30
CA GLN A 364 -1.45 -7.35 -21.43
C GLN A 364 -1.97 -6.48 -22.56
N ALA A 365 -1.65 -6.87 -23.79
CA ALA A 365 -2.29 -6.34 -24.99
C ALA A 365 -3.78 -6.78 -25.06
N PRO A 366 -4.60 -6.18 -25.93
CA PRO A 366 -6.01 -6.57 -26.10
C PRO A 366 -6.22 -8.05 -26.44
N ASN A 367 -5.23 -8.67 -27.10
CA ASN A 367 -5.21 -10.10 -27.43
C ASN A 367 -4.77 -11.02 -26.27
N LEU A 368 -4.54 -10.44 -25.07
CA LEU A 368 -4.06 -11.09 -23.85
C LEU A 368 -2.57 -11.44 -23.82
N ASP A 369 -1.79 -11.07 -24.82
CA ASP A 369 -0.34 -11.27 -24.79
C ASP A 369 0.31 -10.38 -23.74
N ALA A 370 1.20 -10.96 -22.94
CA ALA A 370 1.99 -10.23 -21.96
C ALA A 370 2.99 -9.31 -22.68
N ILE A 371 2.88 -8.01 -22.46
CA ILE A 371 3.79 -6.99 -23.01
C ILE A 371 4.78 -6.47 -21.95
N TYR A 372 4.46 -6.66 -20.67
CA TYR A 372 5.34 -6.38 -19.55
C TYR A 372 5.05 -7.38 -18.44
N THR A 373 6.10 -7.94 -17.84
CA THR A 373 6.02 -8.75 -16.62
C THR A 373 6.95 -8.15 -15.58
N HIS A 374 6.48 -8.03 -14.34
CA HIS A 374 7.28 -7.44 -13.27
C HIS A 374 8.41 -8.37 -12.83
N GLU A 375 9.62 -7.83 -12.75
CA GLU A 375 10.78 -8.49 -12.17
C GLU A 375 10.93 -8.10 -10.70
N LYS A 376 10.90 -9.09 -9.81
CA LYS A 376 11.04 -8.87 -8.37
C LYS A 376 12.43 -8.32 -8.03
N GLU A 377 12.46 -7.31 -7.16
CA GLU A 377 13.69 -6.65 -6.73
C GLU A 377 13.82 -6.68 -5.21
N GLN A 378 15.04 -6.92 -4.70
CA GLN A 378 15.32 -6.76 -3.28
C GLN A 378 15.53 -5.28 -2.97
N PHE A 379 14.67 -4.70 -2.12
CA PHE A 379 14.79 -3.32 -1.68
C PHE A 379 15.96 -3.11 -0.71
N SER A 380 16.11 -4.02 0.26
CA SER A 380 17.15 -3.94 1.29
C SER A 380 17.26 -5.24 2.09
N GLN A 381 18.14 -5.26 3.09
CA GLN A 381 18.32 -6.37 4.02
C GLN A 381 18.49 -5.84 5.45
N PRO A 382 17.38 -5.59 6.19
CA PRO A 382 17.46 -5.13 7.58
C PRO A 382 18.16 -6.12 8.51
N LEU A 383 17.91 -7.42 8.36
CA LEU A 383 18.46 -8.44 9.24
C LEU A 383 19.39 -9.39 8.49
N SER A 384 20.41 -9.89 9.20
CA SER A 384 21.04 -11.15 8.84
C SER A 384 20.04 -12.31 8.93
N GLY A 385 20.26 -13.39 8.16
CA GLY A 385 19.37 -14.56 8.20
C GLY A 385 19.27 -15.19 9.59
N GLU A 386 20.38 -15.22 10.34
CA GLU A 386 20.41 -15.71 11.72
C GLU A 386 19.55 -14.86 12.66
N ASN A 387 19.71 -13.53 12.62
CA ASN A 387 18.93 -12.64 13.48
C ASN A 387 17.46 -12.57 13.07
N ALA A 388 17.16 -12.73 11.78
CA ALA A 388 15.78 -12.88 11.31
C ALA A 388 15.12 -14.12 11.92
N GLN A 389 15.80 -15.28 11.94
CA GLN A 389 15.29 -16.50 12.57
C GLN A 389 15.11 -16.35 14.09
N LYS A 390 16.05 -15.69 14.78
CA LYS A 390 15.91 -15.33 16.20
C LYS A 390 14.65 -14.49 16.44
N LEU A 391 14.42 -13.47 15.62
CA LEU A 391 13.25 -12.60 15.73
C LEU A 391 11.95 -13.32 15.34
N GLN A 392 11.99 -14.23 14.35
CA GLN A 392 10.88 -15.13 14.02
C GLN A 392 10.46 -15.94 15.25
N GLN A 393 11.39 -16.60 15.94
CA GLN A 393 11.10 -17.38 17.16
C GLN A 393 10.49 -16.53 18.27
N MET A 394 10.96 -15.29 18.45
CA MET A 394 10.38 -14.36 19.42
C MET A 394 8.93 -13.99 19.05
N MET A 395 8.68 -13.65 17.78
CA MET A 395 7.35 -13.31 17.27
C MET A 395 6.38 -14.50 17.31
N GLU A 396 6.86 -15.72 17.07
CA GLU A 396 6.07 -16.95 17.24
C GLU A 396 5.69 -17.17 18.72
N THR A 397 6.57 -16.83 19.64
CA THR A 397 6.29 -16.94 21.08
C THR A 397 5.15 -16.00 21.50
N VAL A 398 5.07 -14.80 20.90
CA VAL A 398 3.97 -13.85 21.13
C VAL A 398 2.61 -14.45 20.72
N VAL A 399 2.57 -15.19 19.62
CA VAL A 399 1.33 -15.78 19.09
C VAL A 399 1.00 -17.10 19.82
N LYS A 400 1.98 -17.94 20.13
CA LYS A 400 1.72 -19.21 20.83
C LYS A 400 1.31 -19.00 22.28
N ASN A 401 1.99 -18.11 23.00
CA ASN A 401 1.93 -18.02 24.47
C ASN A 401 1.89 -16.58 25.01
N GLY A 402 1.54 -15.60 24.17
CA GLY A 402 1.61 -14.18 24.52
C GLY A 402 0.36 -13.41 24.12
N THR A 403 0.55 -12.14 23.77
CA THR A 403 -0.56 -11.22 23.49
C THR A 403 -1.26 -11.45 22.15
N GLY A 404 -0.71 -12.30 21.27
CA GLY A 404 -1.16 -12.48 19.88
C GLY A 404 -1.91 -13.77 19.59
N THR A 405 -2.39 -14.49 20.61
CA THR A 405 -2.98 -15.84 20.47
C THR A 405 -4.17 -15.95 19.53
N ASN A 406 -4.95 -14.88 19.38
CA ASN A 406 -6.07 -14.84 18.44
C ASN A 406 -5.65 -14.92 16.96
N ALA A 407 -4.35 -14.78 16.66
CA ALA A 407 -3.79 -14.98 15.32
C ALA A 407 -3.45 -16.44 14.99
N LEU A 408 -3.60 -17.37 15.92
CA LEU A 408 -3.25 -18.78 15.72
C LEU A 408 -4.05 -19.40 14.55
N ILE A 409 -3.36 -20.23 13.78
CA ILE A 409 -3.90 -21.02 12.67
C ILE A 409 -3.44 -22.46 12.88
N ASP A 410 -4.39 -23.39 12.97
CA ASP A 410 -4.07 -24.80 13.19
C ASP A 410 -3.18 -25.35 12.06
N GLY A 411 -2.10 -26.03 12.46
CA GLY A 411 -1.13 -26.61 11.52
C GLY A 411 -0.22 -25.61 10.80
N VAL A 412 -0.27 -24.32 11.14
CA VAL A 412 0.54 -23.26 10.51
C VAL A 412 1.36 -22.53 11.57
N THR A 413 2.64 -22.29 11.27
CA THR A 413 3.47 -21.48 12.15
C THR A 413 3.15 -20.00 11.92
N VAL A 414 2.73 -19.29 12.98
CA VAL A 414 2.38 -17.87 12.91
C VAL A 414 3.28 -17.10 13.86
N GLY A 415 3.96 -16.08 13.32
CA GLY A 415 4.67 -15.07 14.12
C GLY A 415 3.90 -13.76 14.07
N GLY A 416 3.89 -13.01 15.17
CA GLY A 416 3.23 -11.70 15.18
C GLY A 416 3.56 -10.83 16.36
N LYS A 417 3.03 -9.61 16.32
CA LYS A 417 3.13 -8.64 17.41
C LYS A 417 1.90 -7.75 17.46
N THR A 418 1.28 -7.67 18.64
CA THR A 418 0.22 -6.69 18.91
C THR A 418 0.80 -5.30 19.18
N GLY A 419 0.05 -4.28 18.81
CA GLY A 419 0.25 -2.90 19.21
C GLY A 419 -1.06 -2.28 19.67
N THR A 420 -0.97 -1.48 20.71
CA THR A 420 -2.01 -0.53 21.11
C THR A 420 -1.32 0.83 21.16
N ALA A 421 -1.72 1.74 20.29
CA ALA A 421 -1.08 3.04 20.15
C ALA A 421 -1.99 4.14 20.67
N GLN A 422 -1.58 4.76 21.77
CA GLN A 422 -2.28 5.88 22.37
C GLN A 422 -2.16 7.14 21.49
N HIS A 423 -3.21 7.96 21.41
CA HIS A 423 -3.19 9.23 20.69
C HIS A 423 -4.15 10.26 21.30
N GLY A 424 -4.13 11.48 20.74
CA GLY A 424 -4.82 12.64 21.29
C GLY A 424 -4.01 13.31 22.41
N LEU A 425 -4.39 14.54 22.76
CA LEU A 425 -3.73 15.28 23.84
C LEU A 425 -3.93 14.52 25.17
N ASN A 426 -2.84 14.23 25.89
CA ASN A 426 -2.89 13.43 27.12
C ASN A 426 -3.58 12.07 26.96
N ASN A 427 -3.46 11.45 25.77
CA ASN A 427 -4.11 10.18 25.45
C ASN A 427 -5.64 10.25 25.57
N SER A 428 -6.26 11.39 25.23
CA SER A 428 -7.71 11.60 25.34
C SER A 428 -8.54 10.77 24.35
N GLU A 429 -7.93 10.30 23.26
CA GLU A 429 -8.63 9.58 22.20
C GLU A 429 -8.47 8.04 22.36
N ASN A 430 -9.37 7.29 21.73
CA ASN A 430 -9.35 5.83 21.71
C ASN A 430 -8.08 5.33 21.01
N PRO A 431 -7.33 4.37 21.54
CA PRO A 431 -6.08 3.94 20.93
C PRO A 431 -6.30 3.27 19.56
N TYR A 432 -5.26 3.25 18.72
CA TYR A 432 -5.25 2.43 17.51
C TYR A 432 -4.87 0.98 17.85
N ALA A 433 -5.66 0.03 17.39
CA ALA A 433 -5.35 -1.40 17.50
C ALA A 433 -4.52 -1.85 16.29
N TRP A 434 -3.29 -2.28 16.56
CA TRP A 434 -2.35 -2.76 15.56
C TRP A 434 -2.06 -4.25 15.72
N PHE A 435 -1.89 -4.93 14.61
CA PHE A 435 -1.26 -6.25 14.59
C PHE A 435 -0.43 -6.41 13.33
N ILE A 436 0.83 -6.84 13.50
CA ILE A 436 1.66 -7.32 12.41
C ILE A 436 1.91 -8.80 12.57
N SER A 437 1.92 -9.55 11.47
CA SER A 437 2.14 -10.98 11.49
C SER A 437 2.62 -11.53 10.17
N TYR A 438 3.13 -12.75 10.21
CA TYR A 438 3.34 -13.57 9.04
C TYR A 438 2.91 -15.00 9.34
N ALA A 439 2.62 -15.75 8.28
CA ALA A 439 2.42 -17.18 8.34
C ALA A 439 3.56 -17.89 7.61
N LYS A 440 3.95 -19.05 8.13
CA LYS A 440 4.96 -19.94 7.57
C LYS A 440 4.38 -21.35 7.44
N THR A 441 4.48 -21.88 6.23
CA THR A 441 4.09 -23.23 5.81
C THR A 441 5.34 -24.00 5.35
N ASP A 442 5.18 -25.28 5.01
CA ASP A 442 6.29 -26.11 4.51
C ASP A 442 6.93 -25.57 3.22
N SER A 443 6.15 -24.82 2.43
CA SER A 443 6.56 -24.15 1.20
C SER A 443 7.18 -22.75 1.40
N GLY A 444 7.35 -22.30 2.64
CA GLY A 444 7.92 -20.99 2.98
C GLY A 444 6.92 -20.06 3.67
N SER A 445 7.15 -18.76 3.58
CA SER A 445 6.29 -17.74 4.19
C SER A 445 5.39 -17.13 3.12
N PRO A 446 4.14 -17.60 2.93
CA PRO A 446 3.31 -17.14 1.81
C PRO A 446 2.73 -15.74 2.00
N VAL A 447 2.76 -15.18 3.21
CA VAL A 447 2.09 -13.92 3.54
C VAL A 447 2.66 -13.26 4.80
N ALA A 448 2.83 -11.94 4.74
CA ALA A 448 2.96 -11.04 5.88
C ALA A 448 1.85 -9.99 5.84
N VAL A 449 1.29 -9.64 6.99
CA VAL A 449 0.12 -8.77 7.12
C VAL A 449 0.38 -7.71 8.19
N ALA A 450 -0.12 -6.50 7.95
CA ALA A 450 -0.34 -5.50 8.97
C ALA A 450 -1.79 -5.03 8.94
N VAL A 451 -2.39 -4.93 10.13
CA VAL A 451 -3.75 -4.47 10.35
C VAL A 451 -3.71 -3.31 11.33
N VAL A 452 -4.39 -2.22 10.98
CA VAL A 452 -4.71 -1.12 11.90
C VAL A 452 -6.22 -0.92 11.95
N VAL A 453 -6.75 -0.77 13.16
CA VAL A 453 -8.16 -0.44 13.40
C VAL A 453 -8.24 0.84 14.23
N GLU A 454 -8.94 1.81 13.68
CA GLU A 454 -9.33 3.08 14.29
C GLU A 454 -10.78 2.94 14.83
N ASP A 455 -10.98 2.14 15.88
CA ASP A 455 -12.34 1.97 16.41
C ASP A 455 -12.67 3.08 17.43
N SER A 456 -13.26 4.16 16.94
CA SER A 456 -13.71 5.27 17.79
C SER A 456 -15.00 4.98 18.56
N GLN A 457 -15.65 3.82 18.36
CA GLN A 457 -16.93 3.47 19.00
C GLN A 457 -16.83 2.29 19.97
N ALA A 458 -15.76 1.49 19.90
CA ALA A 458 -15.46 0.48 20.90
C ALA A 458 -15.12 1.10 22.27
N ASN A 459 -15.43 0.37 23.34
CA ASN A 459 -14.98 0.74 24.67
C ASN A 459 -13.44 0.68 24.70
N ARG A 460 -12.81 1.70 25.30
CA ARG A 460 -11.36 1.90 25.26
C ARG A 460 -10.59 0.67 25.76
N ASP A 461 -11.11 -0.01 26.77
CA ASP A 461 -10.50 -1.20 27.39
C ASP A 461 -10.57 -2.45 26.49
N ASP A 462 -11.48 -2.47 25.52
CA ASP A 462 -11.66 -3.57 24.55
C ASP A 462 -10.81 -3.39 23.28
N ILE A 463 -10.25 -2.19 23.08
CA ILE A 463 -9.43 -1.87 21.90
C ILE A 463 -8.00 -2.37 22.12
N SER A 464 -7.77 -3.60 21.71
CA SER A 464 -6.43 -4.20 21.69
C SER A 464 -6.09 -4.76 20.31
N GLY A 465 -4.79 -4.68 19.97
CA GLY A 465 -4.26 -5.33 18.78
C GLY A 465 -4.54 -6.84 18.75
N GLY A 466 -4.58 -7.49 19.91
CA GLY A 466 -4.89 -8.92 20.03
C GLY A 466 -6.38 -9.24 19.87
N GLY A 467 -7.29 -8.36 20.30
CA GLY A 467 -8.73 -8.58 20.20
C GLY A 467 -9.30 -8.21 18.83
N LEU A 468 -8.92 -7.05 18.28
CA LEU A 468 -9.52 -6.50 17.06
C LEU A 468 -8.71 -6.80 15.80
N ALA A 469 -7.40 -6.55 15.83
CA ALA A 469 -6.56 -6.60 14.64
C ALA A 469 -6.05 -8.03 14.33
N ALA A 470 -5.70 -8.82 15.35
CA ALA A 470 -5.17 -10.16 15.18
C ALA A 470 -6.13 -11.17 14.50
N PRO A 471 -7.45 -11.21 14.80
CA PRO A 471 -8.38 -12.07 14.06
C PRO A 471 -8.50 -11.71 12.58
N ILE A 472 -8.46 -10.41 12.26
CA ILE A 472 -8.48 -9.94 10.86
C ILE A 472 -7.23 -10.44 10.14
N ALA A 473 -6.05 -10.27 10.76
CA ALA A 473 -4.80 -10.76 10.19
C ALA A 473 -4.81 -12.29 9.99
N ARG A 474 -5.32 -13.05 10.96
CA ARG A 474 -5.50 -14.51 10.85
C ARG A 474 -6.32 -14.88 9.64
N ASP A 475 -7.48 -14.25 9.46
CA ASP A 475 -8.42 -14.59 8.39
C ASP A 475 -7.82 -14.24 7.00
N VAL A 476 -7.06 -13.15 6.90
CA VAL A 476 -6.28 -12.81 5.70
C VAL A 476 -5.19 -13.84 5.43
N MET A 477 -4.41 -14.23 6.44
CA MET A 477 -3.35 -15.22 6.28
C MET A 477 -3.93 -16.58 5.86
N LYS A 478 -5.03 -17.03 6.48
CA LYS A 478 -5.77 -18.24 6.10
C LYS A 478 -6.23 -18.18 4.65
N ALA A 479 -6.82 -17.07 4.22
CA ALA A 479 -7.29 -16.91 2.85
C ALA A 479 -6.17 -17.06 1.81
N VAL A 480 -4.98 -16.50 2.08
CA VAL A 480 -3.81 -16.69 1.19
C VAL A 480 -3.35 -18.15 1.18
N ILE A 481 -3.22 -18.78 2.36
CA ILE A 481 -2.77 -20.17 2.47
C ILE A 481 -3.71 -21.12 1.73
N ASP A 482 -5.02 -20.95 1.90
CA ASP A 482 -6.02 -21.81 1.27
C ASP A 482 -6.14 -21.56 -0.23
N SER A 483 -5.80 -20.37 -0.73
CA SER A 483 -5.77 -20.08 -2.18
C SER A 483 -4.58 -20.69 -2.93
N LYS A 484 -3.55 -21.15 -2.21
CA LYS A 484 -2.36 -21.81 -2.77
C LYS A 484 -2.48 -23.35 -2.78
N LYS A 485 -3.57 -23.91 -2.25
CA LYS A 485 -3.93 -25.34 -2.35
C LYS A 485 -4.73 -25.59 -3.61
#